data_AF-Q4DYG4-F1
#
_entry.id   AF-Q4DYG4-F1
#
_cell.length_a   1.000
_cell.length_b   1.000
_cell.length_c   1.000
_cell.angle_alpha   90.00
_cell.angle_beta   90.00
_cell.angle_gamma   90.00
#
_symmetry.space_group_name_H-M   'P 1'
#
loop_
_entity.id
_entity.type
_entity.pdbx_description
1 polymer ?
#
loop_
_entity_poly.entity_id
_entity_poly.type
_entity_poly.pdbx_seq_one_letter_code
_entity_poly.pdbx_strand_id
1 'polypeptide(L)'
;MNVEEYWHMKACEAVEEHRSLIQQQRDEIERLQRRCNDLLHERSMMRAATAEDVRQFCVEYQRNQLQQHFAATAASSTISAGRLSAVSSVDSIPIYLLLQFLHQYSAGMVPMTENIRRKRSRETMNSVCGPKTVGQQRLVQRVVARRRLRMREDDTIEELQQEHGQQYDQCPCADVAR
;
A
#
# COMPACT_ATOMS: atom_id res chain seq x y z
N MET A 1 12.73 58.89 2.68
CA MET A 1 11.59 57.99 2.98
C MET A 1 11.16 58.26 4.40
N ASN A 2 9.89 58.56 4.61
CA ASN A 2 9.30 58.72 5.95
C ASN A 2 9.23 57.34 6.65
N VAL A 3 9.26 57.32 7.98
CA VAL A 3 9.09 56.09 8.79
C VAL A 3 7.78 55.38 8.43
N GLU A 4 6.71 56.13 8.20
CA GLU A 4 5.41 55.58 7.79
C GLU A 4 5.45 54.92 6.41
N GLU A 5 6.17 55.52 5.45
CA GLU A 5 6.36 54.96 4.10
C GLU A 5 7.15 53.65 4.16
N TYR A 6 8.18 53.59 4.99
CA TYR A 6 8.99 52.37 5.19
C TYR A 6 8.17 51.22 5.75
N TRP A 7 7.40 51.47 6.82
CA TRP A 7 6.55 50.43 7.42
C TRP A 7 5.41 50.01 6.49
N HIS A 8 4.84 50.95 5.73
CA HIS A 8 3.85 50.61 4.70
C HIS A 8 4.46 49.71 3.62
N MET A 9 5.66 50.05 3.12
CA MET A 9 6.36 49.22 2.14
C MET A 9 6.65 47.82 2.69
N LYS A 10 7.16 47.71 3.92
CA LYS A 10 7.42 46.42 4.59
C LYS A 10 6.15 45.60 4.81
N ALA A 11 5.03 46.24 5.16
CA ALA A 11 3.75 45.57 5.28
C ALA A 11 3.26 45.03 3.93
N CYS A 12 3.41 45.80 2.84
CA CYS A 12 3.09 45.34 1.50
C CYS A 12 3.98 44.16 1.06
N GLU A 13 5.30 44.24 1.28
CA GLU A 13 6.25 43.14 0.98
C GLU A 13 5.84 41.85 1.71
N ALA A 14 5.56 41.93 3.02
CA ALA A 14 5.14 40.77 3.81
C ALA A 14 3.80 40.17 3.31
N VAL A 15 2.85 41.01 2.92
CA VAL A 15 1.56 40.55 2.35
C VAL A 15 1.77 39.82 1.03
N GLU A 16 2.62 40.34 0.14
CA GLU A 16 2.92 39.68 -1.14
C GLU A 16 3.71 38.38 -0.97
N GLU A 17 4.65 38.32 -0.02
CA GLU A 17 5.35 37.09 0.35
C GLU A 17 4.37 36.01 0.86
N HIS A 18 3.48 36.38 1.79
CA HIS A 18 2.45 35.46 2.29
C HIS A 18 1.49 35.01 1.20
N ARG A 19 1.10 35.92 0.30
CA ARG A 19 0.23 35.59 -0.83
C ARG A 19 0.90 34.60 -1.77
N SER A 20 2.18 34.81 -2.09
CA SER A 20 2.98 33.91 -2.91
C SER A 20 3.09 32.52 -2.27
N LEU A 21 3.41 32.45 -0.98
CA LEU A 21 3.51 31.19 -0.24
C LEU A 21 2.17 30.42 -0.23
N ILE A 22 1.05 31.12 0.03
CA ILE A 22 -0.28 30.51 0.02
C ILE A 22 -0.63 29.97 -1.38
N GLN A 23 -0.27 30.69 -2.44
CA GLN A 23 -0.50 30.23 -3.81
C GLN A 23 0.32 28.97 -4.12
N GLN A 24 1.61 28.96 -3.76
CA GLN A 24 2.46 27.79 -3.93
C GLN A 24 1.92 26.57 -3.18
N GLN A 25 1.44 26.74 -1.95
CA GLN A 25 0.83 25.67 -1.17
C GLN A 25 -0.46 25.15 -1.82
N ARG A 26 -1.29 26.03 -2.38
CA ARG A 26 -2.51 25.62 -3.12
C ARG A 26 -2.16 24.81 -4.36
N ASP A 27 -1.18 25.27 -5.13
CA ASP A 27 -0.73 24.58 -6.34
C ASP A 27 -0.14 23.20 -6.00
N GLU A 28 0.63 23.12 -4.91
CA GLU A 28 1.20 21.85 -4.41
C GLU A 28 0.11 20.89 -3.93
N ILE A 29 -0.88 21.37 -3.17
CA ILE A 29 -2.03 20.56 -2.75
C ILE A 29 -2.78 20.03 -3.97
N GLU A 30 -3.04 20.87 -4.98
CA GLU A 30 -3.73 20.45 -6.19
C GLU A 30 -2.92 19.38 -6.95
N ARG A 31 -1.60 19.57 -7.09
CA ARG A 31 -0.69 18.60 -7.70
C ARG A 31 -0.74 17.26 -6.98
N LEU A 32 -0.67 17.26 -5.65
CA LEU A 32 -0.74 16.05 -4.83
C LEU A 32 -2.11 15.37 -4.91
N GLN A 33 -3.20 16.14 -4.96
CA GLN A 33 -4.55 15.61 -5.14
C GLN A 33 -4.70 14.90 -6.48
N ARG A 34 -4.24 15.51 -7.59
CA ARG A 34 -4.21 14.87 -8.92
C ARG A 34 -3.40 13.58 -8.87
N ARG A 35 -2.19 13.62 -8.31
CA ARG A 35 -1.34 12.42 -8.17
C ARG A 35 -2.00 11.32 -7.35
N CYS A 36 -2.70 11.67 -6.27
CA CYS A 36 -3.42 10.70 -5.45
C CYS A 36 -4.56 10.04 -6.23
N ASN A 37 -5.32 10.82 -7.02
CA ASN A 37 -6.36 10.29 -7.88
C ASN A 37 -5.82 9.32 -8.94
N ASP A 38 -4.69 9.65 -9.57
CA ASP A 38 -4.03 8.76 -10.53
C ASP A 38 -3.61 7.43 -9.89
N LEU A 39 -2.99 7.49 -8.70
CA LEU A 39 -2.57 6.29 -7.96
C LEU A 39 -3.77 5.45 -7.50
N LEU A 40 -4.87 6.09 -7.12
CA LEU A 40 -6.12 5.39 -6.78
C LEU A 40 -6.71 4.69 -8.01
N HIS A 41 -6.68 5.35 -9.17
CA HIS A 41 -7.11 4.76 -10.43
C HIS A 41 -6.24 3.57 -10.83
N GLU A 42 -4.92 3.73 -10.81
CA GLU A 42 -3.95 2.65 -11.07
C GLU A 42 -4.17 1.46 -10.13
N ARG A 43 -4.36 1.72 -8.82
CA ARG A 43 -4.66 0.67 -7.84
C ARG A 43 -5.98 -0.03 -8.14
N SER A 44 -7.00 0.70 -8.59
CA SER A 44 -8.28 0.11 -8.99
C SER A 44 -8.10 -0.82 -10.19
N MET A 45 -7.34 -0.38 -11.20
CA MET A 45 -7.01 -1.19 -12.38
C MET A 45 -6.22 -2.44 -12.01
N MET A 46 -5.20 -2.33 -11.17
CA MET A 46 -4.44 -3.49 -10.67
C MET A 46 -5.32 -4.49 -9.91
N ARG A 47 -6.28 -4.00 -9.11
CA ARG A 47 -7.25 -4.86 -8.42
C ARG A 47 -8.19 -5.56 -9.39
N ALA A 48 -8.69 -4.86 -10.40
CA ALA A 48 -9.53 -5.43 -11.44
C ALA A 48 -8.79 -6.51 -12.23
N ALA A 49 -7.54 -6.24 -12.63
CA ALA A 49 -6.68 -7.23 -13.29
C ALA A 49 -6.46 -8.47 -12.41
N THR A 50 -6.11 -8.29 -11.13
CA THR A 50 -5.93 -9.41 -10.20
C THR A 50 -7.21 -10.22 -10.01
N ALA A 51 -8.38 -9.56 -9.95
CA ALA A 51 -9.66 -10.25 -9.84
C ALA A 51 -9.98 -11.07 -11.11
N GLU A 52 -9.62 -10.53 -12.28
CA GLU A 52 -9.72 -11.23 -13.55
C GLU A 52 -8.80 -12.45 -13.62
N ASP A 53 -7.56 -12.35 -13.15
CA ASP A 53 -6.63 -13.49 -13.10
C ASP A 53 -7.15 -14.61 -12.19
N VAL A 54 -7.69 -14.26 -11.01
CA VAL A 54 -8.34 -15.23 -10.11
C VAL A 54 -9.56 -15.86 -10.79
N ARG A 55 -10.37 -15.07 -11.51
CA ARG A 55 -11.53 -15.57 -12.25
C ARG A 55 -11.11 -16.55 -13.35
N GLN A 56 -10.07 -16.23 -14.11
CA GLN A 56 -9.51 -17.10 -15.15
C GLN A 56 -9.04 -18.42 -14.56
N PHE A 57 -8.27 -18.38 -13.48
CA PHE A 57 -7.86 -19.58 -12.74
C PHE A 57 -9.06 -20.47 -12.37
N CYS A 58 -10.12 -19.87 -11.82
CA CYS A 58 -11.34 -20.61 -11.43
C CYS A 58 -12.03 -21.26 -12.63
N VAL A 59 -12.17 -20.54 -13.75
CA VAL A 59 -12.81 -21.03 -14.98
C VAL A 59 -11.98 -22.15 -15.61
N GLU A 60 -10.66 -22.01 -15.67
CA GLU A 60 -9.75 -23.04 -16.17
C GLU A 60 -9.82 -24.31 -15.31
N TYR A 61 -9.85 -24.16 -13.99
CA TYR A 61 -10.02 -25.28 -13.08
C TYR A 61 -11.33 -26.04 -13.35
N GLN A 62 -12.46 -25.31 -13.44
CA GLN A 62 -13.77 -25.92 -13.74
C GLN A 62 -13.79 -26.61 -15.11
N ARG A 63 -13.18 -25.99 -16.13
CA ARG A 63 -13.06 -26.58 -17.46
C ARG A 63 -12.27 -27.90 -17.42
N ASN A 64 -11.17 -27.94 -16.68
CA ASN A 64 -10.37 -29.15 -16.53
C ASN A 64 -11.14 -30.26 -15.78
N GLN A 65 -11.90 -29.91 -14.74
CA GLN A 65 -12.77 -30.85 -14.03
C GLN A 65 -13.85 -31.45 -14.93
N LEU A 66 -14.51 -30.62 -15.74
CA LEU A 66 -15.50 -31.09 -16.72
C LEU A 66 -14.88 -32.03 -17.75
N GLN A 67 -13.71 -31.67 -18.32
CA GLN A 67 -13.02 -32.53 -19.29
C GLN A 67 -12.65 -33.90 -18.71
N GLN A 68 -12.15 -33.94 -17.47
CA GLN A 68 -11.84 -35.19 -16.78
C GLN A 68 -13.11 -36.02 -16.52
N HIS A 69 -14.21 -35.37 -16.14
CA HIS A 69 -15.49 -36.05 -15.94
C HIS A 69 -16.03 -36.66 -17.23
N PHE A 70 -15.98 -35.93 -18.35
CA PHE A 70 -16.39 -36.46 -19.66
C PHE A 70 -15.50 -37.63 -20.12
N ALA A 71 -14.19 -37.56 -19.90
CA ALA A 71 -13.29 -38.67 -20.22
C ALA A 71 -13.57 -39.91 -19.36
N ALA A 72 -13.83 -39.74 -18.07
CA ALA A 72 -14.11 -40.84 -17.15
C ALA A 72 -15.47 -41.51 -17.42
N THR A 73 -16.50 -40.73 -17.78
CA THR A 73 -17.82 -41.28 -18.14
C THR A 73 -17.80 -42.01 -19.48
N ALA A 74 -17.04 -41.52 -20.47
CA ALA A 74 -16.85 -42.24 -21.74
C ALA A 74 -16.15 -43.60 -21.54
N ALA A 75 -15.16 -43.67 -20.65
CA ALA A 75 -14.49 -44.92 -20.30
C ALA A 75 -15.36 -45.89 -19.47
N SER A 76 -16.33 -45.38 -18.70
CA SER A 76 -17.20 -46.16 -17.81
C SER A 76 -18.56 -46.51 -18.41
N SER A 77 -18.66 -46.64 -19.74
CA SER A 77 -19.92 -46.88 -20.48
C SER A 77 -20.60 -48.24 -20.23
N THR A 78 -20.22 -48.99 -19.19
CA THR A 78 -20.95 -50.18 -18.72
C THR A 78 -21.55 -49.93 -17.33
N ILE A 79 -22.88 -49.81 -17.32
CA ILE A 79 -23.81 -50.10 -16.21
C ILE A 79 -24.04 -48.96 -15.19
N SER A 80 -25.32 -48.63 -15.04
CA SER A 80 -25.97 -47.88 -13.95
C SER A 80 -26.11 -46.35 -14.12
N ALA A 81 -27.12 -45.99 -14.91
CA ALA A 81 -27.86 -44.75 -14.77
C ALA A 81 -28.61 -44.75 -13.43
N GLY A 82 -28.13 -44.00 -12.44
CA GLY A 82 -28.82 -43.84 -11.17
C GLY A 82 -28.17 -42.79 -10.27
N ARG A 83 -28.92 -41.71 -10.02
CA ARG A 83 -28.65 -40.64 -9.02
C ARG A 83 -27.52 -39.66 -9.35
N LEU A 84 -27.80 -38.75 -10.27
CA LEU A 84 -27.17 -37.42 -10.31
C LEU A 84 -27.91 -36.50 -9.32
N SER A 85 -27.70 -36.70 -8.02
CA SER A 85 -28.15 -35.77 -6.97
C SER A 85 -27.10 -35.67 -5.89
N ALA A 86 -26.00 -35.03 -6.26
CA ALA A 86 -25.10 -34.35 -5.36
C ALA A 86 -24.58 -33.20 -6.21
N VAL A 87 -24.75 -31.96 -5.74
CA VAL A 87 -24.13 -30.77 -6.32
C VAL A 87 -22.73 -31.17 -6.75
N SER A 88 -22.51 -31.25 -8.07
CA SER A 88 -21.36 -32.00 -8.56
C SER A 88 -20.10 -31.34 -8.01
N SER A 89 -19.13 -32.13 -7.56
CA SER A 89 -17.83 -31.63 -7.08
C SER A 89 -17.14 -30.70 -8.10
N VAL A 90 -17.61 -30.67 -9.35
CA VAL A 90 -17.20 -29.78 -10.42
C VAL A 90 -17.52 -28.30 -10.12
N ASP A 91 -18.57 -28.00 -9.35
CA ASP A 91 -18.99 -26.61 -9.08
C ASP A 91 -18.16 -25.94 -7.98
N SER A 92 -17.50 -26.72 -7.13
CA SER A 92 -16.74 -26.20 -5.98
C SER A 92 -15.23 -26.32 -6.20
N ILE A 93 -14.52 -25.20 -6.07
CA ILE A 93 -13.06 -25.19 -6.07
C ILE A 93 -12.57 -25.42 -4.64
N PRO A 94 -11.75 -26.44 -4.38
CA PRO A 94 -11.16 -26.63 -3.06
C PRO A 94 -10.38 -25.40 -2.60
N ILE A 95 -10.67 -24.93 -1.38
CA ILE A 95 -10.07 -23.71 -0.80
C ILE A 95 -8.53 -23.74 -0.82
N TYR A 96 -7.92 -24.90 -0.59
CA TYR A 96 -6.46 -25.05 -0.56
C TYR A 96 -5.82 -24.77 -1.93
N LEU A 97 -6.51 -25.04 -3.05
CA LEU A 97 -6.03 -24.71 -4.39
C LEU A 97 -6.09 -23.21 -4.66
N LEU A 98 -7.15 -22.54 -4.21
CA LEU A 98 -7.24 -21.08 -4.27
C LEU A 98 -6.13 -20.43 -3.43
N LEU A 99 -5.89 -20.93 -2.21
CA LEU A 99 -4.77 -20.46 -1.38
C LEU A 99 -3.42 -20.72 -2.03
N GLN A 100 -3.25 -21.86 -2.69
CA GLN A 100 -2.04 -22.18 -3.45
C GLN A 100 -1.79 -21.22 -4.59
N PHE A 101 -2.80 -20.98 -5.43
CA PHE A 101 -2.74 -20.00 -6.51
C PHE A 101 -2.41 -18.61 -5.96
N LEU A 102 -3.15 -18.14 -4.95
CA LEU A 102 -2.94 -16.82 -4.36
C LEU A 102 -1.55 -16.68 -3.71
N HIS A 103 -1.02 -17.72 -3.08
CA HIS A 103 0.33 -17.72 -2.53
C HIS A 103 1.38 -17.55 -3.62
N GLN A 104 1.27 -18.31 -4.72
CA GLN A 104 2.20 -18.22 -5.85
C GLN A 104 2.10 -16.86 -6.54
N TYR A 105 0.87 -16.43 -6.86
CA TYR A 105 0.59 -15.14 -7.51
C TYR A 105 1.11 -13.96 -6.67
N SER A 106 0.98 -14.02 -5.35
CA SER A 106 1.42 -12.97 -4.44
C SER A 106 2.86 -13.08 -3.95
N ALA A 107 3.69 -13.93 -4.57
CA ALA A 107 5.08 -14.19 -4.17
C ALA A 107 5.24 -14.53 -2.67
N GLY A 108 4.30 -15.31 -2.13
CA GLY A 108 4.30 -15.78 -0.76
C GLY A 108 3.69 -14.84 0.28
N MET A 109 3.05 -13.74 -0.15
CA MET A 109 2.37 -12.82 0.77
C MET A 109 1.08 -13.40 1.36
N VAL A 110 0.38 -14.25 0.62
CA VAL A 110 -0.78 -15.00 1.10
C VAL A 110 -0.29 -16.32 1.71
N PRO A 111 -0.54 -16.63 2.99
CA PRO A 111 -0.12 -17.90 3.58
C PRO A 111 -0.92 -19.09 3.01
N MET A 112 -0.25 -20.22 2.81
CA MET A 112 -0.85 -21.47 2.31
C MET A 112 -1.79 -22.16 3.30
N THR A 113 -1.69 -21.84 4.59
CA THR A 113 -2.46 -22.50 5.63
C THR A 113 -3.66 -21.67 6.03
N GLU A 114 -4.85 -22.27 5.96
CA GLU A 114 -6.09 -21.67 6.47
C GLU A 114 -6.05 -21.48 8.00
N ASN A 115 -5.16 -22.21 8.68
CA ASN A 115 -4.94 -22.20 10.13
C ASN A 115 -4.34 -20.91 10.71
N ILE A 116 -4.66 -19.74 10.14
CA ILE A 116 -4.66 -18.52 10.93
C ILE A 116 -5.91 -18.58 11.80
N ARG A 117 -5.90 -19.42 12.84
CA ARG A 117 -6.62 -19.15 14.07
C ARG A 117 -6.14 -17.76 14.52
N ARG A 118 -6.76 -16.71 13.98
CA ARG A 118 -6.78 -15.40 14.61
C ARG A 118 -7.43 -15.69 15.95
N LYS A 119 -6.61 -15.93 16.97
CA LYS A 119 -6.93 -15.47 18.31
C LYS A 119 -7.25 -13.99 18.13
N ARG A 120 -8.53 -13.67 17.90
CA ARG A 120 -9.06 -12.37 18.27
C ARG A 120 -8.83 -12.34 19.77
N SER A 121 -7.67 -11.83 20.19
CA SER A 121 -7.58 -11.23 21.51
C SER A 121 -8.37 -9.93 21.39
N ARG A 122 -9.69 -10.10 21.39
CA ARG A 122 -10.60 -9.18 22.02
C ARG A 122 -10.27 -9.38 23.50
N GLU A 123 -9.58 -8.44 24.10
CA GLU A 123 -9.92 -7.87 25.41
C GLU A 123 -8.80 -6.96 25.90
N THR A 124 -9.19 -5.68 25.94
CA THR A 124 -9.10 -4.82 27.12
C THR A 124 -7.70 -4.33 27.50
N MET A 125 -7.60 -3.00 27.48
CA MET A 125 -6.56 -2.24 28.18
C MET A 125 -6.31 -2.86 29.56
N ASN A 126 -5.03 -3.00 29.90
CA ASN A 126 -4.50 -3.51 31.17
C ASN A 126 -4.12 -5.00 31.19
N SER A 127 -3.11 -5.41 30.40
CA SER A 127 -2.09 -6.30 30.98
C SER A 127 -0.80 -6.36 30.14
N VAL A 128 0.27 -6.00 30.84
CA VAL A 128 1.70 -6.25 30.66
C VAL A 128 2.10 -7.31 29.59
N CYS A 129 2.88 -6.83 28.60
CA CYS A 129 3.97 -7.51 27.89
C CYS A 129 3.97 -9.06 27.86
N GLY A 130 3.18 -9.66 26.97
CA GLY A 130 3.37 -11.05 26.54
C GLY A 130 4.47 -11.17 25.46
N PRO A 131 5.24 -12.28 25.41
CA PRO A 131 6.35 -12.43 24.48
C PRO A 131 5.88 -12.51 23.03
N LYS A 132 6.42 -11.63 22.19
CA LYS A 132 6.14 -11.53 20.75
C LYS A 132 6.59 -12.81 20.05
N THR A 133 5.68 -13.47 19.32
CA THR A 133 6.03 -14.62 18.48
C THR A 133 7.02 -14.21 17.38
N VAL A 134 7.88 -15.13 16.94
CA VAL A 134 8.92 -14.88 15.91
C VAL A 134 8.34 -14.26 14.63
N GLY A 135 7.12 -14.68 14.22
CA GLY A 135 6.43 -14.10 13.07
C GLY A 135 6.01 -12.64 13.26
N GLN A 136 5.52 -12.27 14.45
CA GLN A 136 5.23 -10.87 14.79
C GLN A 136 6.52 -10.05 14.88
N GLN A 137 7.61 -10.61 15.42
CA GLN A 137 8.90 -9.92 15.41
C GLN A 137 9.39 -9.63 13.99
N ARG A 138 9.30 -10.59 13.05
CA ARG A 138 9.68 -10.36 11.64
C ARG A 138 8.80 -9.34 10.93
N LEU A 139 7.50 -9.32 11.22
CA LEU A 139 6.60 -8.30 10.67
C LEU A 139 6.93 -6.92 11.24
N VAL A 140 7.11 -6.81 12.56
CA VAL A 140 7.50 -5.56 13.22
C VAL A 140 8.86 -5.09 12.71
N GLN A 141 9.84 -5.97 12.55
CA GLN A 141 11.14 -5.65 11.95
C GLN A 141 10.99 -5.12 10.53
N ARG A 142 10.14 -5.74 9.68
CA ARG A 142 9.89 -5.23 8.32
C ARG A 142 9.17 -3.88 8.31
N VAL A 143 8.19 -3.67 9.19
CA VAL A 143 7.49 -2.39 9.31
C VAL A 143 8.43 -1.30 9.83
N VAL A 144 9.27 -1.61 10.83
CA VAL A 144 10.28 -0.69 11.36
C VAL A 144 11.35 -0.40 10.32
N ALA A 145 11.83 -1.39 9.56
CA ALA A 145 12.79 -1.19 8.48
C ALA A 145 12.22 -0.30 7.37
N ARG A 146 10.97 -0.52 6.95
CA ARG A 146 10.28 0.36 5.99
C ARG A 146 10.08 1.77 6.53
N ARG A 147 9.75 1.92 7.82
CA ARG A 147 9.63 3.23 8.45
C ARG A 147 10.98 3.96 8.51
N ARG A 148 12.07 3.25 8.83
CA ARG A 148 13.43 3.82 8.83
C ARG A 148 13.89 4.23 7.43
N LEU A 149 13.54 3.46 6.40
CA LEU A 149 13.82 3.82 5.00
C LEU A 149 13.12 5.14 4.62
N ARG A 150 11.84 5.30 4.97
CA ARG A 150 11.10 6.56 4.71
C ARG A 150 11.67 7.75 5.48
N MET A 151 11.98 7.58 6.76
CA MET A 151 12.61 8.67 7.53
C MET A 151 13.94 9.10 6.92
N ARG A 152 14.72 8.15 6.40
CA ARG A 152 16.00 8.47 5.74
C ARG A 152 15.80 9.19 4.40
N GLU A 153 14.72 8.87 3.67
CA GLU A 153 14.32 9.62 2.46
C GLU A 153 13.92 11.06 2.82
N ASP A 154 13.14 11.24 3.90
CA ASP A 154 12.74 12.57 4.39
C ASP A 154 13.97 13.38 4.87
N ASP A 155 14.91 12.76 5.60
CA ASP A 155 16.16 13.40 6.03
C ASP A 155 17.01 13.82 4.82
N THR A 156 17.11 12.99 3.76
CA THR A 156 17.83 13.38 2.54
C THR A 156 17.14 14.51 1.75
N ILE A 157 15.81 14.61 1.83
CA ILE A 157 15.06 15.69 1.21
C ILE A 157 15.26 16.99 2.01
N GLU A 158 15.30 16.92 3.35
CA GLU A 158 15.66 18.05 4.21
C GLU A 158 17.12 18.49 4.02
N GLU A 159 18.08 17.57 3.87
CA GLU A 159 19.50 17.90 3.59
C GLU A 159 19.65 18.58 2.22
N LEU A 160 18.96 18.09 1.17
CA LEU A 160 18.93 18.74 -0.15
C LEU A 160 18.26 20.11 -0.12
N GLN A 161 17.24 20.30 0.73
CA GLN A 161 16.61 21.61 0.95
C GLN A 161 17.49 22.55 1.79
N GLN A 162 18.27 22.04 2.76
CA GLN A 162 19.23 22.84 3.52
C GLN A 162 20.46 23.24 2.70
N GLU A 163 20.96 22.38 1.81
CA GLU A 163 22.06 22.74 0.91
C GLU A 163 21.67 23.82 -0.10
N HIS A 164 20.39 23.90 -0.50
CA HIS A 164 19.89 25.02 -1.32
C HIS A 164 19.55 26.28 -0.50
N GLY A 165 19.50 26.19 0.83
CA GLY A 165 19.22 27.30 1.74
C GLY A 165 20.45 27.97 2.36
N GLN A 166 21.66 27.41 2.18
CA GLN A 166 22.90 27.95 2.77
C GLN A 166 23.98 28.27 1.73
N GLN A 167 23.62 29.00 0.68
CA GLN A 167 24.59 29.83 -0.03
C GLN A 167 24.10 31.28 -0.05
N TYR A 168 24.96 32.18 0.40
CA TYR A 168 24.82 33.64 0.49
C TYR A 168 24.14 34.20 1.75
N ASP A 169 24.87 34.16 2.87
CA ASP A 169 25.29 35.39 3.58
C ASP A 169 26.39 35.06 4.61
N GLN A 170 27.58 34.73 4.12
CA GLN A 170 28.81 34.94 4.88
C GLN A 170 29.36 36.31 4.47
N CYS A 171 29.12 37.33 5.28
CA CYS A 171 29.96 38.52 5.29
C CYS A 171 30.47 38.74 6.73
N PRO A 172 31.77 38.51 7.00
CA PRO A 172 32.36 38.63 8.33
C PRO A 172 32.95 40.03 8.52
N CYS A 173 32.45 40.79 9.50
CA CYS A 173 33.10 41.92 10.18
C CYS A 173 32.34 42.05 11.52
N ALA A 174 32.76 41.51 12.67
CA ALA A 174 33.97 41.81 13.44
C ALA A 174 34.25 43.31 13.58
N ASP A 175 34.31 43.75 14.85
CA ASP A 175 34.70 45.07 15.39
C ASP A 175 33.69 46.22 15.20
N VAL A 176 33.32 47.01 16.21
CA VAL A 176 34.12 47.55 17.32
C VAL A 176 33.25 47.71 18.57
N ALA A 177 33.74 47.17 19.68
CA ALA A 177 33.37 47.59 21.02
C ALA A 177 33.84 49.03 21.28
N ARG A 178 32.94 49.91 21.71
CA ARG A 178 33.19 51.02 22.66
C ARG A 178 31.89 51.60 23.17
#